data_AF-A0A453G2I5-F1
#
_entry.id   AF-A0A453G2I5-F1
#
_cell.length_a   1.000
_cell.length_b   1.000
_cell.length_c   1.000
_cell.angle_alpha   90.00
_cell.angle_beta   90.00
_cell.angle_gamma   90.00
#
_symmetry.space_group_name_H-M   'P 1'
#
loop_
_entity.id
_entity.type
_entity.pdbx_description
1 polymer ?
#
loop_
_entity_poly.entity_id
_entity_poly.type
_entity_poly.pdbx_seq_one_letter_code
_entity_poly.pdbx_strand_id
1 'polypeptide(L)'
;MIMNIHAVYVFLILCTCDLTFYAFYRHLANKILNAHAPEWSGEVRNIVYSSDGKSVSVVYRVTLYGTDAEIYREATGTASVEDKGFGDPVQKAEGMAFRRACARLGLGLHLYHEDMS
;
A
#
# COMPACT_ATOMS: atom_id res chain seq x y z
N MET A 1 19.24 7.17 0.55
CA MET A 1 17.82 7.54 0.68
C MET A 1 17.30 7.07 2.04
N ILE A 2 17.53 7.85 3.10
CA ILE A 2 17.05 7.53 4.45
C ILE A 2 15.67 8.19 4.57
N MET A 3 14.61 7.42 4.38
CA MET A 3 13.27 7.89 4.70
C MET A 3 13.18 8.07 6.21
N ASN A 4 12.92 9.30 6.63
CA ASN A 4 12.98 9.74 8.02
C ASN A 4 12.02 8.89 8.89
N ILE A 5 12.52 8.36 10.02
CA ILE A 5 11.80 7.46 10.95
C ILE A 5 10.41 7.98 11.36
N HIS A 6 10.22 9.30 11.36
CA HIS A 6 8.94 9.93 11.66
C HIS A 6 7.85 9.71 10.59
N ALA A 7 8.19 9.59 9.31
CA ALA A 7 7.25 9.27 8.24
C ALA A 7 6.80 7.79 8.31
N VAL A 8 7.64 6.94 8.89
CA VAL A 8 7.43 5.50 9.04
C VAL A 8 6.43 5.19 10.18
N TYR A 9 6.48 5.95 11.27
CA TYR A 9 5.57 5.77 12.42
C TYR A 9 4.10 6.06 12.08
N VAL A 10 3.85 7.09 11.26
CA VAL A 10 2.50 7.42 10.77
C VAL A 10 1.96 6.32 9.85
N PHE A 11 2.85 5.63 9.13
CA PHE A 11 2.50 4.56 8.19
C PHE A 11 1.98 3.29 8.89
N LEU A 12 2.52 2.97 10.08
CA LEU A 12 2.16 1.76 10.82
C LEU A 12 0.86 1.90 11.63
N ILE A 13 0.65 3.05 12.29
CA ILE A 13 -0.55 3.31 13.12
C ILE A 13 -1.84 3.26 12.30
N LEU A 14 -1.76 3.52 10.99
CA LEU A 14 -2.91 3.47 10.07
C LEU A 14 -3.04 2.15 9.32
N CYS A 15 -2.07 1.23 9.44
CA CYS A 15 -2.11 -0.08 8.77
C CYS A 15 -2.92 -1.12 9.56
N THR A 16 -3.19 -0.87 10.84
CA THR A 16 -3.87 -1.81 11.76
C THR A 16 -5.34 -1.48 12.05
N CYS A 17 -5.87 -0.34 11.59
CA CYS A 17 -7.22 0.10 11.94
C CYS A 17 -8.20 -0.03 10.76
N ASP A 18 -9.38 -0.53 11.10
CA ASP A 18 -10.48 -1.04 10.28
C ASP A 18 -10.94 -0.22 9.05
N LEU A 19 -11.73 -0.91 8.22
CA LEU A 19 -12.33 -0.58 6.92
C LEU A 19 -12.90 0.84 6.68
N THR A 20 -12.89 1.75 7.64
CA THR A 20 -13.51 3.09 7.57
C THR A 20 -12.60 4.17 6.95
N PHE A 21 -11.33 3.87 6.64
CA PHE A 21 -10.33 4.88 6.23
C PHE A 21 -9.72 4.69 4.82
N TYR A 22 -10.34 3.89 3.93
CA TYR A 22 -9.80 3.60 2.58
C TYR A 22 -9.45 4.84 1.76
N ALA A 23 -10.33 5.86 1.73
CA ALA A 23 -10.09 7.08 0.96
C ALA A 23 -9.03 7.98 1.60
N PHE A 24 -9.11 8.18 2.92
CA PHE A 24 -8.21 9.09 3.63
C PHE A 24 -6.76 8.61 3.61
N TYR A 25 -6.54 7.30 3.73
CA TYR A 25 -5.20 6.72 3.72
C TYR A 25 -4.47 6.96 2.41
N ARG A 26 -5.13 6.75 1.26
CA ARG A 26 -4.53 6.96 -0.06
C ARG A 26 -4.07 8.40 -0.24
N HIS A 27 -4.89 9.37 0.15
CA HIS A 27 -4.54 10.79 0.06
C HIS A 27 -3.36 11.16 0.95
N LEU A 28 -3.29 10.63 2.17
CA LEU A 28 -2.18 10.90 3.09
C LEU A 28 -0.88 10.24 2.63
N ALA A 29 -0.92 8.97 2.24
CA ALA A 29 0.24 8.27 1.71
C ALA A 29 0.78 8.94 0.45
N ASN A 30 -0.08 9.38 -0.48
CA ASN A 30 0.33 10.13 -1.65
C ASN A 30 1.00 11.47 -1.30
N LYS A 31 0.50 12.18 -0.28
CA LYS A 31 1.14 13.42 0.19
C LYS A 31 2.54 13.16 0.75
N ILE A 32 2.71 12.11 1.55
CA ILE A 32 4.00 11.73 2.13
C ILE A 32 4.98 11.31 1.02
N LEU A 33 4.52 10.49 0.07
CA LEU A 33 5.34 10.06 -1.06
C LEU A 33 5.72 11.23 -1.96
N ASN A 34 4.79 12.13 -2.30
CA ASN A 34 5.10 13.35 -3.06
C ASN A 34 6.10 14.26 -2.35
N ALA A 35 6.09 14.32 -1.01
CA ALA A 35 7.00 15.16 -0.24
C ALA A 35 8.42 14.57 -0.13
N HIS A 36 8.55 13.24 -0.09
CA HIS A 36 9.84 12.56 0.16
C HIS A 36 10.46 11.89 -1.06
N ALA A 37 9.67 11.58 -2.07
CA ALA A 37 10.08 10.91 -3.29
C ALA A 37 9.21 11.43 -4.45
N PRO A 38 9.38 12.69 -4.91
CA PRO A 38 8.47 13.34 -5.87
C PRO A 38 8.32 12.60 -7.20
N GLU A 39 9.30 11.76 -7.55
CA GLU A 39 9.29 10.94 -8.77
C GLU A 39 8.59 9.58 -8.58
N TRP A 40 8.05 9.26 -7.40
CA TRP A 40 7.43 7.95 -7.16
C TRP A 40 6.28 7.66 -8.13
N SER A 41 6.09 6.38 -8.42
CA SER A 41 4.98 5.90 -9.25
C SER A 41 4.29 4.71 -8.62
N GLY A 42 2.98 4.68 -8.75
CA GLY A 42 2.13 3.57 -8.35
C GLY A 42 1.29 3.10 -9.54
N GLU A 43 1.35 1.80 -9.84
CA GLU A 43 0.64 1.22 -10.98
C GLU A 43 -0.05 -0.10 -10.61
N VAL A 44 -1.24 -0.30 -11.18
CA VAL A 44 -1.93 -1.59 -11.14
C VAL A 44 -1.28 -2.50 -12.19
N ARG A 45 -0.71 -3.61 -11.73
CA ARG A 45 -0.03 -4.58 -12.60
C ARG A 45 -0.99 -5.63 -13.14
N ASN A 46 -1.96 -6.03 -12.33
CA ASN A 46 -2.92 -7.04 -12.71
C ASN A 46 -4.20 -6.93 -11.88
N ILE A 47 -5.33 -7.30 -12.49
CA ILE A 47 -6.64 -7.43 -11.84
C ILE A 47 -7.15 -8.83 -12.19
N VAL A 48 -7.39 -9.65 -11.17
CA VAL A 48 -7.86 -11.03 -11.32
C VAL A 48 -9.19 -11.16 -10.63
N TYR A 49 -10.21 -11.54 -11.38
CA TYR A 49 -11.50 -11.92 -10.82
C TYR A 49 -11.47 -13.41 -10.49
N SER A 50 -12.01 -13.77 -9.33
CA SER A 50 -12.20 -15.17 -8.97
C SER A 50 -13.17 -15.84 -9.95
N SER A 51 -12.97 -17.14 -10.20
CA SER A 51 -13.81 -17.95 -11.10
C SER A 51 -15.29 -17.98 -10.71
N ASP A 52 -15.58 -17.75 -9.44
CA ASP A 52 -16.95 -17.66 -8.91
C ASP A 52 -17.54 -16.24 -8.99
N GLY A 53 -16.76 -15.25 -9.44
CA GLY A 53 -17.15 -13.84 -9.51
C GLY A 53 -17.31 -13.16 -8.16
N LYS A 54 -16.99 -13.83 -7.04
CA LYS A 54 -17.29 -13.30 -5.69
C LYS A 54 -16.20 -12.42 -5.13
N SER A 55 -14.98 -12.48 -5.67
CA SER A 55 -13.87 -11.66 -5.22
C SER A 55 -13.04 -11.15 -6.39
N VAL A 56 -12.38 -10.02 -6.15
CA VAL A 56 -11.40 -9.43 -7.05
C VAL A 56 -10.09 -9.24 -6.30
N SER A 57 -9.01 -9.66 -6.94
CA SER A 57 -7.65 -9.50 -6.48
C SER A 57 -6.92 -8.52 -7.37
N VAL A 58 -6.23 -7.54 -6.78
CA VAL A 58 -5.45 -6.54 -7.49
C VAL A 58 -3.99 -6.68 -7.08
N VAL A 59 -3.10 -6.74 -8.06
CA VAL A 59 -1.65 -6.65 -7.87
C VAL A 59 -1.22 -5.22 -8.15
N TYR A 60 -0.59 -4.59 -7.17
CA TYR A 60 -0.14 -3.21 -7.26
C TYR A 60 1.36 -3.14 -7.07
N ARG A 61 2.01 -2.30 -7.88
CA ARG A 61 3.44 -2.00 -7.79
C ARG A 61 3.64 -0.56 -7.34
N VAL A 62 4.49 -0.37 -6.34
CA VAL A 62 5.01 0.94 -5.95
C VAL A 62 6.47 0.98 -6.31
N THR A 63 6.86 1.98 -7.10
CA THR A 63 8.23 2.22 -7.54
C THR A 63 8.70 3.56 -7.01
N LEU A 64 9.85 3.56 -6.35
CA LEU A 64 10.57 4.75 -5.94
C LEU A 64 11.80 4.89 -6.83
N TYR A 65 11.99 6.07 -7.41
CA TYR A 65 13.16 6.38 -8.21
C TYR A 65 14.14 7.15 -7.33
N GLY A 66 15.30 6.54 -7.07
CA GLY A 66 16.44 7.20 -6.46
C GLY A 66 17.41 7.72 -7.53
N THR A 67 18.39 8.51 -7.09
CA THR A 67 19.45 9.04 -7.97
C THR A 67 20.28 7.93 -8.63
N ASP A 68 20.52 6.83 -7.92
CA ASP A 68 21.43 5.75 -8.35
C ASP A 68 20.71 4.44 -8.68
N ALA A 69 19.47 4.25 -8.23
CA ALA A 69 18.71 3.02 -8.44
C ALA A 69 17.20 3.23 -8.32
N GLU A 70 16.44 2.46 -9.09
CA GLU A 70 15.01 2.27 -8.91
C GLU A 70 14.75 1.11 -7.95
N ILE A 71 13.81 1.29 -7.02
CA ILE A 71 13.37 0.24 -6.11
C ILE A 71 11.87 0.11 -6.24
N TYR A 72 11.40 -1.09 -6.55
CA TYR A 72 9.98 -1.39 -6.58
C TYR A 72 9.61 -2.54 -5.66
N ARG A 73 8.37 -2.49 -5.15
CA ARG A 73 7.74 -3.59 -4.44
C ARG A 73 6.32 -3.79 -4.93
N GLU A 74 5.96 -5.05 -5.04
CA GLU A 74 4.63 -5.48 -5.45
C GLU A 74 3.94 -6.15 -4.27
N ALA A 75 2.63 -5.93 -4.18
CA ALA A 75 1.78 -6.66 -3.27
C ALA A 75 0.37 -6.82 -3.84
N THR A 76 -0.38 -7.72 -3.21
CA THR A 76 -1.74 -8.08 -3.63
C THR A 76 -2.74 -7.68 -2.58
N GLY A 77 -3.87 -7.13 -3.02
CA GLY A 77 -5.07 -6.91 -2.22
C GLY A 77 -6.22 -7.72 -2.79
N THR A 78 -7.18 -8.09 -1.96
CA THR A 78 -8.33 -8.89 -2.38
C THR A 78 -9.56 -8.40 -1.66
N ALA A 79 -10.61 -8.13 -2.41
CA ALA A 79 -11.88 -7.65 -1.90
C ALA A 79 -13.01 -8.53 -2.42
N SER A 80 -14.06 -8.69 -1.60
CA SER A 80 -15.29 -9.34 -2.04
C SER A 80 -16.13 -8.37 -2.88
N VAL A 81 -16.76 -8.89 -3.93
CA VAL A 81 -17.70 -8.15 -4.78
C VAL A 81 -19.05 -7.95 -4.07
N GLU A 82 -19.39 -8.85 -3.14
CA GLU A 82 -20.64 -8.79 -2.36
C GLU A 82 -20.57 -7.80 -1.19
N ASP A 83 -19.39 -7.27 -0.89
CA ASP A 83 -19.15 -6.40 0.24
C ASP A 83 -19.80 -5.01 0.04
N LYS A 84 -20.93 -4.78 0.73
CA LYS A 84 -21.80 -3.59 0.60
C LYS A 84 -21.18 -2.27 1.12
N GLY A 85 -19.91 -2.27 1.51
CA GLY A 85 -19.18 -1.06 1.89
C GLY A 85 -18.96 -0.10 0.71
N PHE A 86 -18.66 1.16 1.01
CA PHE A 86 -18.42 2.22 0.02
C PHE A 86 -17.22 1.92 -0.90
N GLY A 87 -17.37 2.20 -2.20
CA GLY A 87 -16.33 2.04 -3.22
C GLY A 87 -16.44 0.73 -4.00
N ASP A 88 -15.95 0.75 -5.25
CA ASP A 88 -15.91 -0.44 -6.12
C ASP A 88 -14.93 -1.50 -5.55
N PRO A 89 -15.23 -2.82 -5.67
CA PRO A 89 -14.36 -3.89 -5.18
C PRO A 89 -12.92 -3.79 -5.68
N VAL A 90 -12.70 -3.31 -6.92
CA VAL A 90 -11.35 -3.09 -7.47
C VAL A 90 -10.62 -2.00 -6.70
N GLN A 91 -11.28 -0.89 -6.37
CA GLN A 91 -10.68 0.22 -5.61
C GLN A 91 -10.30 -0.21 -4.19
N LYS A 92 -11.15 -1.05 -3.56
CA LYS A 92 -10.86 -1.63 -2.24
C LYS A 92 -9.63 -2.54 -2.31
N ALA A 93 -9.59 -3.44 -3.30
CA ALA A 93 -8.46 -4.33 -3.51
C ALA A 93 -7.17 -3.58 -3.86
N GLU A 94 -7.24 -2.51 -4.67
CA GLU A 94 -6.12 -1.63 -4.99
C GLU A 94 -5.57 -0.95 -3.73
N GLY A 95 -6.43 -0.37 -2.89
CA GLY A 95 -6.01 0.28 -1.64
C GLY A 95 -5.35 -0.68 -0.64
N MET A 96 -5.80 -1.94 -0.60
CA MET A 96 -5.13 -2.98 0.17
C MET A 96 -3.75 -3.34 -0.41
N ALA A 97 -3.67 -3.52 -1.72
CA ALA A 97 -2.43 -3.86 -2.42
C ALA A 97 -1.37 -2.77 -2.25
N PHE A 98 -1.77 -1.51 -2.45
CA PHE A 98 -0.91 -0.33 -2.27
C PHE A 98 -0.31 -0.28 -0.86
N ARG A 99 -1.13 -0.41 0.19
CA ARG A 99 -0.68 -0.43 1.60
C ARG A 99 0.40 -1.48 1.85
N ARG A 100 0.15 -2.70 1.38
CA ARG A 100 1.07 -3.84 1.54
C ARG A 100 2.37 -3.62 0.74
N ALA A 101 2.29 -3.04 -0.46
CA ALA A 101 3.45 -2.75 -1.29
C ALA A 101 4.36 -1.69 -0.64
N CYS A 102 3.77 -0.64 -0.08
CA CYS A 102 4.50 0.36 0.67
C CYS A 102 5.16 -0.21 1.94
N ALA A 103 4.45 -1.06 2.71
CA ALA A 103 5.04 -1.71 3.87
C ALA A 103 6.29 -2.55 3.51
N ARG A 104 6.27 -3.23 2.35
CA ARG A 104 7.39 -4.02 1.82
C ARG A 104 8.60 -3.20 1.37
N LEU A 105 8.46 -1.90 1.15
CA LEU A 105 9.59 -0.99 0.86
C LEU A 105 10.42 -0.65 2.10
N GLY A 106 10.09 -1.25 3.26
CA GLY A 106 10.77 -0.97 4.52
C GLY A 106 10.20 0.24 5.25
N LEU A 107 9.05 0.74 4.81
CA LEU A 107 8.18 1.62 5.60
C LEU A 107 7.60 0.82 6.77
N GLY A 108 8.44 0.55 7.77
CA GLY A 108 8.07 -0.18 8.99
C GLY A 108 8.89 -1.45 9.28
N LEU A 109 10.01 -1.71 8.59
CA LEU A 109 10.81 -2.92 8.85
C LEU A 109 11.36 -2.99 10.28
N HIS A 110 11.59 -1.83 10.92
CA HIS A 110 12.03 -1.74 12.32
C HIS A 110 11.01 -2.36 13.31
N LEU A 111 9.74 -2.51 12.95
CA LEU A 111 8.71 -3.08 13.82
C LEU A 111 8.56 -4.61 13.73
N TYR A 112 9.31 -5.27 12.83
CA TYR A 112 9.42 -6.74 12.80
C TYR A 112 10.65 -7.27 13.53
N HIS A 113 11.52 -6.37 13.99
CA HIS A 113 12.46 -6.72 15.04
C HIS A 113 11.70 -6.54 16.35
N GLU A 114 11.04 -7.61 16.82
CA GLU A 114 10.95 -7.78 18.26
C GLU A 114 12.37 -7.67 18.80
N ASP A 115 12.54 -6.92 19.90
CA ASP A 115 13.80 -6.76 20.62
C ASP A 115 14.42 -8.13 20.94
N MET A 116 15.17 -8.71 20.00
CA MET A 116 16.06 -9.83 20.25
C MET A 116 17.31 -9.22 20.88
N SER A 117 17.16 -8.90 22.17
CA SER A 117 18.16 -8.75 23.25
C SER A 117 19.58 -8.35 22.88
#